data_AF-A0A7J7LZP0-F1
#
_entry.id   AF-A0A7J7LZP0-F1
#
_cell.length_a   1.000
_cell.length_b   1.000
_cell.length_c   1.000
_cell.angle_alpha   90.00
_cell.angle_beta   90.00
_cell.angle_gamma   90.00
#
_symmetry.space_group_name_H-M   'P 1'
#
loop_
_entity.id
_entity.type
_entity.pdbx_description
1 polymer ?
#
loop_
_entity_poly.entity_id
_entity_poly.type
_entity_poly.pdbx_seq_one_letter_code
_entity_poly.pdbx_strand_id
1 'polypeptide(L)'
;MHLAMPGSAASKCPRLVLNDVKAIWLCTPKEVTNEEYAKFYRSLAKDFSEEKPLSWSHFTAEGDVEFKALLFVPPKNPHDLYESYYNSNKSNLKLFVRRVFISDEFDELLPKYLNFLMGLVDFDILPLNVSQEMLQQHSSLKTIKKKLIWKDLDMIRRIVEEDPDESSDKEKTDVEASDKDEKKGQYTKFWNEFGKSVKLGIIEDASNSNCLAKLLRFESTKSGGKLPSLDQYISRMKAGQKDIFYITGTS
;
A
#
# COMPACT_ATOMS: atom_id res chain seq x y z
N MET A 1 -62.58 20.51 27.42
CA MET A 1 -61.16 20.93 27.32
C MET A 1 -60.33 19.68 27.56
N HIS A 2 -59.95 18.84 26.60
CA HIS A 2 -59.13 19.02 25.39
C HIS A 2 -57.77 19.70 25.63
N LEU A 3 -56.71 18.87 25.55
CA LEU A 3 -55.30 19.14 25.20
C LEU A 3 -54.46 19.92 26.24
N ALA A 4 -53.17 19.65 26.48
CA ALA A 4 -52.20 18.66 26.01
C ALA A 4 -50.99 18.68 26.96
N MET A 5 -50.30 17.55 27.13
CA MET A 5 -48.97 17.47 27.74
C MET A 5 -47.91 17.83 26.68
N PRO A 6 -46.88 18.63 26.97
CA PRO A 6 -45.69 18.67 26.14
C PRO A 6 -44.65 17.67 26.67
N GLY A 7 -44.57 16.53 26.00
CA GLY A 7 -43.35 15.73 25.97
C GLY A 7 -42.36 16.31 24.97
N SER A 8 -41.07 16.24 25.29
CA SER A 8 -39.99 15.85 24.37
C SER A 8 -38.64 16.24 24.99
N ALA A 9 -38.09 15.35 25.80
CA ALA A 9 -36.66 15.29 26.03
C ALA A 9 -36.01 14.79 24.74
N ALA A 10 -35.73 15.71 23.81
CA ALA A 10 -34.83 15.43 22.70
C ALA A 10 -33.41 15.39 23.27
N SER A 11 -32.93 14.19 23.56
CA SER A 11 -31.50 13.91 23.74
C SER A 11 -30.76 14.49 22.53
N LYS A 12 -30.07 15.61 22.74
CA LYS A 12 -29.05 16.09 21.83
C LYS A 12 -28.00 14.99 21.75
N CYS A 13 -28.05 14.19 20.69
CA CYS A 13 -26.88 13.43 20.25
C CYS A 13 -25.74 14.44 20.13
N PRO A 14 -24.61 14.27 20.84
CA PRO A 14 -23.49 15.16 20.64
C PRO A 14 -23.04 14.96 19.20
N ARG A 15 -23.28 15.97 18.37
CA ARG A 15 -22.77 16.04 17.00
C ARG A 15 -21.25 16.24 17.11
N LEU A 16 -20.53 15.15 17.34
CA LEU A 16 -19.09 15.11 17.16
C LEU A 16 -18.84 15.10 15.65
N VAL A 17 -18.86 16.27 15.02
CA VAL A 17 -18.19 16.45 13.74
C VAL A 17 -16.70 16.51 14.06
N LEU A 18 -16.07 15.35 14.02
CA LEU A 18 -14.64 15.19 14.22
C LEU A 18 -14.09 14.46 13.01
N ASN A 19 -13.99 15.18 11.89
CA ASN A 19 -13.03 14.96 10.80
C ASN A 19 -13.32 15.95 9.67
N ASP A 20 -12.57 17.05 9.64
CA ASP A 20 -12.57 18.03 8.55
C ASP A 20 -11.71 17.54 7.35
N VAL A 21 -11.68 16.22 7.16
CA VAL A 21 -10.87 15.54 6.16
C VAL A 21 -11.82 15.08 5.07
N LYS A 22 -11.73 15.73 3.91
CA LYS A 22 -12.49 15.39 2.71
C LYS A 22 -12.33 13.90 2.41
N ALA A 23 -13.45 13.21 2.18
CA ALA A 23 -13.47 11.80 1.84
C ALA A 23 -12.99 11.57 0.39
N ILE A 24 -11.69 11.74 0.15
CA ILE A 24 -11.11 11.75 -1.19
C ILE A 24 -11.19 10.41 -1.91
N TRP A 25 -11.33 9.29 -1.19
CA TRP A 25 -11.51 7.95 -1.76
C TRP A 25 -12.87 7.77 -2.47
N LEU A 26 -13.79 8.73 -2.29
CA LEU A 26 -15.07 8.75 -2.98
C LEU A 26 -15.04 9.58 -4.26
N CYS A 27 -14.03 10.43 -4.42
CA CYS A 27 -13.83 11.27 -5.60
C CYS A 27 -13.22 10.45 -6.75
N THR A 28 -13.36 10.95 -7.97
CA THR A 28 -12.64 10.37 -9.11
C THR A 28 -11.13 10.59 -8.91
N PRO A 29 -10.25 9.58 -9.09
CA PRO A 29 -8.82 9.75 -8.86
C PRO A 29 -8.17 10.91 -9.63
N LYS A 30 -8.74 11.28 -10.79
CA LYS A 30 -8.30 12.39 -11.65
C LYS A 30 -8.60 13.78 -11.10
N GLU A 31 -9.57 13.89 -10.19
CA GLU A 31 -10.01 15.16 -9.60
C GLU A 31 -9.29 15.46 -8.27
N VAL A 32 -8.54 14.48 -7.75
CA VAL A 32 -7.83 14.61 -6.47
C VAL A 32 -6.40 15.04 -6.73
N THR A 33 -5.98 16.14 -6.10
CA THR A 33 -4.62 16.66 -6.28
C THR A 33 -3.61 15.89 -5.41
N ASN A 34 -2.32 15.96 -5.78
CA ASN A 34 -1.24 15.35 -4.98
C ASN A 34 -1.19 15.92 -3.54
N GLU A 35 -1.55 17.20 -3.37
CA GLU A 35 -1.63 17.85 -2.06
C GLU A 35 -2.79 17.31 -1.21
N GLU A 36 -3.94 17.02 -1.83
CA GLU A 36 -5.06 16.38 -1.16
C GLU A 36 -4.70 14.96 -0.68
N TYR A 37 -4.00 14.18 -1.51
CA TYR A 37 -3.48 12.88 -1.10
C TYR A 37 -2.50 12.99 0.06
N ALA A 38 -1.54 13.92 0.00
CA ALA A 38 -0.58 14.13 1.07
C ALA A 38 -1.25 14.57 2.39
N LYS A 39 -2.23 15.49 2.31
CA LYS A 39 -3.01 15.94 3.48
C LYS A 39 -3.84 14.79 4.07
N PHE A 40 -4.45 13.98 3.21
CA PHE A 40 -5.21 12.81 3.64
C PHE A 40 -4.31 11.76 4.32
N TYR A 41 -3.17 11.45 3.71
CA TYR A 41 -2.17 10.54 4.28
C TYR A 41 -1.72 11.00 5.68
N ARG A 42 -1.38 12.28 5.85
CA ARG A 42 -0.98 12.84 7.17
C ARG A 42 -2.07 12.65 8.22
N SER A 43 -3.32 12.96 7.86
CA SER A 43 -4.45 12.74 8.75
C SER A 43 -4.64 11.26 9.11
N LEU A 44 -4.42 10.36 8.16
CA LEU A 44 -4.53 8.91 8.36
C LEU A 44 -3.42 8.37 9.28
N ALA A 45 -2.17 8.80 9.02
CA ALA A 45 -0.96 8.42 9.74
C ALA A 45 -1.00 8.85 11.22
N LYS A 46 -1.82 9.87 11.54
CA LYS A 46 -1.73 10.61 12.81
C LYS A 46 -0.31 11.12 13.06
N ASP A 47 0.44 11.34 11.99
CA ASP A 47 1.82 11.81 12.02
C ASP A 47 1.83 13.31 11.76
N PHE A 48 2.57 14.03 12.60
CA PHE A 48 2.81 15.47 12.45
C PHE A 48 4.01 15.75 11.55
N SER A 49 4.71 14.70 11.09
CA SER A 49 5.74 14.80 10.07
C SER A 49 5.16 15.38 8.77
N GLU A 50 5.95 16.24 8.13
CA GLU A 50 5.63 16.76 6.81
C GLU A 50 5.99 15.79 5.68
N GLU A 51 6.54 14.61 5.99
CA GLU A 51 6.90 13.62 4.98
C GLU A 51 5.67 13.14 4.19
N LYS A 52 5.79 13.20 2.85
CA LYS A 52 4.79 12.70 1.91
C LYS A 52 4.89 11.17 1.78
N PRO A 53 3.80 10.45 1.45
CA PRO A 53 3.89 9.04 1.11
C PRO A 53 4.77 8.85 -0.13
N LEU A 54 5.47 7.71 -0.23
CA LEU A 54 6.33 7.41 -1.40
C LEU A 54 5.48 7.20 -2.66
N SER A 55 4.29 6.62 -2.49
CA SER A 55 3.33 6.38 -3.55
C SER A 55 1.94 6.08 -2.97
N TRP A 56 0.92 6.11 -3.81
CA TRP A 56 -0.44 5.74 -3.45
C TRP A 56 -1.16 5.04 -4.61
N SER A 57 -2.18 4.27 -4.24
CA SER A 57 -3.08 3.57 -5.16
C SER A 57 -4.51 3.93 -4.78
N HIS A 58 -5.19 4.65 -5.68
CA HIS A 58 -6.59 5.02 -5.53
C HIS A 58 -7.39 4.37 -6.67
N PHE A 59 -8.29 3.45 -6.32
CA PHE A 59 -9.09 2.76 -7.32
C PHE A 59 -10.47 2.34 -6.80
N THR A 60 -11.39 2.14 -7.73
CA THR A 60 -12.66 1.44 -7.51
C THR A 60 -12.57 0.08 -8.18
N ALA A 61 -12.91 -0.97 -7.44
CA ALA A 61 -13.06 -2.32 -7.95
C ALA A 61 -14.54 -2.57 -8.23
N GLU A 62 -14.86 -3.02 -9.44
CA GLU A 62 -16.21 -3.37 -9.89
C GLU A 62 -16.28 -4.87 -10.27
N GLY A 63 -17.50 -5.40 -10.48
CA GLY A 63 -17.76 -6.78 -10.88
C GLY A 63 -18.18 -7.66 -9.70
N ASP A 64 -17.56 -8.83 -9.54
CA ASP A 64 -17.91 -9.81 -8.50
C ASP A 64 -17.79 -9.28 -7.06
N VAL A 65 -16.96 -8.25 -6.87
CA VAL A 65 -16.77 -7.54 -5.60
C VAL A 65 -16.65 -6.05 -5.90
N GLU A 66 -17.47 -5.27 -5.20
CA GLU A 66 -17.56 -3.81 -5.34
C GLU A 66 -17.00 -3.12 -4.09
N PHE A 67 -15.91 -2.38 -4.27
CA PHE A 67 -15.30 -1.61 -3.20
C PHE A 67 -14.42 -0.47 -3.75
N LYS A 68 -14.18 0.53 -2.92
CA LYS A 68 -13.22 1.60 -3.16
C LYS A 68 -12.04 1.43 -2.24
N ALA A 69 -10.83 1.64 -2.74
CA ALA A 69 -9.63 1.53 -1.93
C ALA A 69 -8.69 2.70 -2.18
N LEU A 70 -8.08 3.17 -1.10
CA LEU A 70 -7.03 4.16 -1.12
C LEU A 70 -5.91 3.68 -0.19
N LEU A 71 -4.79 3.30 -0.79
CA LEU A 71 -3.63 2.71 -0.12
C LEU A 71 -2.40 3.59 -0.36
N PHE A 72 -1.50 3.64 0.61
CA PHE A 72 -0.30 4.45 0.62
C PHE A 72 0.91 3.61 1.03
N VAL A 73 2.04 3.90 0.40
CA VAL A 73 3.36 3.46 0.87
C VAL A 73 3.92 4.54 1.80
N PRO A 74 4.07 4.27 3.11
CA PRO A 74 4.65 5.24 4.02
C PRO A 74 6.13 5.49 3.68
N PRO A 75 6.69 6.67 4.00
CA PRO A 75 8.07 7.02 3.70
C PRO A 75 9.10 6.32 4.59
N LYS A 76 8.67 5.79 5.74
CA LYS A 76 9.49 5.07 6.71
C LYS A 76 8.72 3.89 7.26
N ASN A 77 9.42 2.81 7.60
CA ASN A 77 8.78 1.70 8.30
C ASN A 77 8.49 2.08 9.77
N PRO A 78 7.39 1.57 10.36
CA PRO A 78 7.22 1.59 11.81
C PRO A 78 8.32 0.75 12.48
N HIS A 79 8.93 1.26 13.56
CA HIS A 79 10.06 0.62 14.24
C HIS A 79 9.80 -0.84 14.67
N ASP A 80 8.54 -1.19 14.95
CA ASP A 80 8.10 -2.49 15.45
C ASP A 80 7.59 -3.45 14.35
N LEU A 81 7.58 -3.02 13.08
CA LEU A 81 6.98 -3.76 11.97
C LEU A 81 7.51 -5.19 11.85
N TYR A 82 8.82 -5.38 12.00
CA TYR A 82 9.46 -6.69 11.83
C TYR A 82 9.61 -7.49 13.12
N GLU A 83 9.63 -6.82 14.28
CA GLU A 83 9.69 -7.47 15.59
C GLU A 83 8.37 -8.18 15.90
N SER A 84 7.26 -7.52 15.56
CA SER A 84 5.92 -8.04 15.75
C SER A 84 5.45 -8.96 14.61
N TYR A 85 6.22 -9.15 13.54
CA TYR A 85 5.79 -9.81 12.29
C TYR A 85 5.15 -11.20 12.46
N TYR A 86 5.74 -12.05 13.31
CA TYR A 86 5.22 -13.41 13.54
C TYR A 86 4.09 -13.44 14.60
N ASN A 87 4.10 -12.48 15.53
CA ASN A 87 3.26 -12.49 16.74
C ASN A 87 2.03 -11.59 16.63
N SER A 88 2.04 -10.64 15.69
CA SER A 88 0.99 -9.67 15.44
C SER A 88 0.56 -9.75 13.99
N ASN A 89 -0.74 -9.64 13.75
CA ASN A 89 -1.30 -9.54 12.41
C ASN A 89 -1.73 -8.13 12.05
N LYS A 90 -1.46 -7.14 12.92
CA LYS A 90 -2.02 -5.80 12.81
C LYS A 90 -1.75 -5.18 11.44
N SER A 91 -2.82 -4.91 10.72
CA SER A 91 -2.84 -4.16 9.48
C SER A 91 -3.05 -2.68 9.76
N ASN A 92 -2.49 -1.81 8.91
CA ASN A 92 -2.71 -0.36 9.01
C ASN A 92 -3.85 0.11 8.09
N LEU A 93 -4.85 -0.77 7.89
CA LEU A 93 -6.00 -0.52 7.02
C LEU A 93 -7.26 -0.24 7.83
N LYS A 94 -7.98 0.81 7.46
CA LYS A 94 -9.30 1.10 8.01
C LYS A 94 -10.38 0.54 7.11
N LEU A 95 -11.29 -0.24 7.69
CA LEU A 95 -12.45 -0.79 7.02
C LEU A 95 -13.64 0.17 7.13
N PHE A 96 -14.22 0.48 5.97
CA PHE A 96 -15.43 1.27 5.85
C PHE A 96 -16.51 0.48 5.10
N VAL A 97 -17.76 0.80 5.42
CA VAL A 97 -18.93 0.27 4.72
C VAL A 97 -19.89 1.39 4.47
N ARG A 98 -20.19 1.69 3.21
CA ARG A 98 -21.02 2.82 2.82
C ARG A 98 -20.58 4.10 3.54
N ARG A 99 -19.26 4.34 3.57
CA ARG A 99 -18.62 5.52 4.20
C ARG A 99 -18.68 5.55 5.73
N VAL A 100 -19.17 4.50 6.37
CA VAL A 100 -19.19 4.36 7.83
C VAL A 100 -17.97 3.56 8.26
N PHE A 101 -17.16 4.13 9.15
CA PHE A 101 -16.04 3.40 9.74
C PHE A 101 -16.56 2.19 10.54
N ILE A 102 -16.01 1.02 10.28
CA ILE A 102 -16.37 -0.22 10.96
C ILE A 102 -15.29 -0.64 11.94
N SER A 103 -14.05 -0.81 11.46
CA SER A 103 -12.95 -1.35 12.26
C SER A 103 -11.60 -1.06 11.60
N ASP A 104 -10.54 -1.00 12.39
CA ASP A 104 -9.13 -1.02 11.96
C ASP A 104 -8.41 -2.30 12.42
N GLU A 105 -9.16 -3.30 12.87
CA GLU A 105 -8.70 -4.61 13.33
C GLU A 105 -9.06 -5.71 12.31
N PHE A 106 -8.93 -5.41 11.01
CA PHE A 106 -9.30 -6.32 9.92
C PHE A 106 -8.08 -6.76 9.11
N ASP A 107 -7.31 -7.65 9.71
CA ASP A 107 -5.98 -8.06 9.26
C ASP A 107 -5.98 -9.06 8.09
N GLU A 108 -7.14 -9.40 7.58
CA GLU A 108 -7.27 -10.39 6.52
C GLU A 108 -7.10 -9.81 5.11
N LEU A 109 -7.22 -8.50 4.91
CA LEU A 109 -7.25 -7.93 3.55
C LEU A 109 -5.93 -7.97 2.81
N LEU A 110 -4.81 -7.88 3.54
CA LEU A 110 -3.47 -7.90 2.98
C LEU A 110 -2.66 -9.06 3.60
N PRO A 111 -1.73 -9.64 2.84
CA PRO A 111 -0.76 -10.56 3.40
C PRO A 111 0.23 -9.80 4.29
N LYS A 112 0.81 -10.48 5.29
CA LYS A 112 1.71 -9.87 6.28
C LYS A 112 2.85 -9.08 5.67
N TYR A 113 3.43 -9.56 4.58
CA TYR A 113 4.51 -8.87 3.88
C TYR A 113 4.09 -7.53 3.24
N LEU A 114 2.81 -7.19 3.19
CA LEU A 114 2.28 -5.88 2.78
C LEU A 114 1.65 -5.07 3.92
N ASN A 115 1.73 -5.53 5.19
CA ASN A 115 1.10 -4.83 6.32
C ASN A 115 1.69 -3.45 6.62
N PHE A 116 2.84 -3.11 6.02
CA PHE A 116 3.39 -1.76 6.07
C PHE A 116 2.54 -0.74 5.31
N LEU A 117 1.67 -1.18 4.39
CA LEU A 117 0.78 -0.29 3.67
C LEU A 117 -0.27 0.30 4.60
N MET A 118 -0.54 1.58 4.40
CA MET A 118 -1.53 2.32 5.15
C MET A 118 -2.68 2.72 4.24
N GLY A 119 -3.90 2.68 4.73
CA GLY A 119 -5.01 3.10 3.90
C GLY A 119 -6.37 2.76 4.45
N LEU A 120 -7.31 2.67 3.53
CA LEU A 120 -8.66 2.24 3.81
C LEU A 120 -9.26 1.48 2.64
N VAL A 121 -10.28 0.69 2.96
CA VAL A 121 -11.14 0.01 1.99
C VAL A 121 -12.59 0.26 2.39
N ASP A 122 -13.37 0.84 1.47
CA ASP A 122 -14.80 1.16 1.64
C ASP A 122 -15.64 0.23 0.76
N PHE A 123 -16.41 -0.65 1.39
CA PHE A 123 -17.29 -1.60 0.72
C PHE A 123 -18.70 -1.03 0.58
N ASP A 124 -19.33 -1.20 -0.58
CA ASP A 124 -20.74 -0.81 -0.77
C ASP A 124 -21.70 -1.77 -0.05
N ILE A 125 -21.36 -3.05 -0.06
CA ILE A 125 -22.02 -4.12 0.68
C ILE A 125 -20.92 -5.04 1.17
N LEU A 126 -20.66 -5.08 2.49
CA LEU A 126 -19.91 -6.22 3.02
C LEU A 126 -20.71 -7.49 2.74
N PRO A 127 -20.06 -8.64 2.54
CA PRO A 127 -20.71 -9.93 2.67
C PRO A 127 -21.18 -10.13 4.13
N LEU A 128 -22.24 -9.42 4.49
CA LEU A 128 -22.86 -9.33 5.81
C LEU A 128 -24.02 -10.31 5.81
N ASN A 129 -23.76 -11.49 6.35
CA ASN A 129 -24.68 -12.23 7.22
C ASN A 129 -24.02 -13.54 7.69
N VAL A 130 -22.81 -13.46 8.25
CA VAL A 130 -22.19 -14.65 8.82
C VAL A 130 -21.10 -14.27 9.83
N SER A 131 -20.95 -15.07 10.89
CA SER A 131 -19.94 -14.88 11.96
C SER A 131 -18.53 -14.57 11.42
N GLN A 132 -17.64 -13.98 12.25
CA GLN A 132 -16.22 -13.75 11.91
C GLN A 132 -15.55 -15.00 11.29
N GLU A 133 -16.01 -16.19 11.69
CA GLU A 133 -15.55 -17.50 11.22
C GLU A 133 -15.96 -17.83 9.77
N MET A 134 -17.11 -17.35 9.29
CA MET A 134 -17.63 -17.63 7.95
C MET A 134 -17.27 -16.55 6.92
N LEU A 135 -16.83 -15.35 7.36
CA LEU A 135 -16.24 -14.32 6.49
C LEU A 135 -14.93 -14.81 5.85
N GLN A 136 -14.15 -15.61 6.58
CA GLN A 136 -12.90 -16.24 6.14
C GLN A 136 -13.08 -17.24 4.98
N GLN A 137 -14.27 -17.85 4.87
CA GLN A 137 -14.59 -18.89 3.88
C GLN A 137 -15.21 -18.33 2.59
N HIS A 138 -15.57 -17.03 2.55
CA HIS A 138 -16.27 -16.46 1.40
C HIS A 138 -15.33 -16.23 0.20
N SER A 139 -15.71 -16.71 -0.98
CA SER A 139 -14.94 -16.58 -2.23
C SER A 139 -14.63 -15.12 -2.60
N SER A 140 -15.49 -14.19 -2.21
CA SER A 140 -15.28 -12.75 -2.41
C SER A 140 -14.04 -12.23 -1.71
N LEU A 141 -13.73 -12.68 -0.48
CA LEU A 141 -12.58 -12.18 0.26
C LEU A 141 -11.27 -12.53 -0.44
N LYS A 142 -11.15 -13.75 -0.96
CA LYS A 142 -9.98 -14.17 -1.77
C LYS A 142 -9.81 -13.27 -3.01
N THR A 143 -10.93 -12.92 -3.66
CA THR A 143 -10.94 -12.04 -4.82
C THR A 143 -10.54 -10.61 -4.46
N ILE A 144 -11.03 -10.09 -3.33
CA ILE A 144 -10.66 -8.78 -2.78
C ILE A 144 -9.16 -8.74 -2.48
N LYS A 145 -8.64 -9.71 -1.71
CA LYS A 145 -7.21 -9.82 -1.39
C LYS A 145 -6.37 -9.83 -2.66
N LYS A 146 -6.73 -10.64 -3.65
CA LYS A 146 -6.01 -10.72 -4.94
C LYS A 146 -6.01 -9.38 -5.69
N LYS A 147 -7.15 -8.67 -5.72
CA LYS A 147 -7.25 -7.34 -6.34
C LYS A 147 -6.39 -6.30 -5.61
N LEU A 148 -6.39 -6.30 -4.27
CA LEU A 148 -5.57 -5.41 -3.45
C LEU A 148 -4.07 -5.68 -3.69
N ILE A 149 -3.62 -6.94 -3.52
CA ILE A 149 -2.22 -7.33 -3.73
C ILE A 149 -1.75 -6.94 -5.13
N TRP A 150 -2.57 -7.18 -6.16
CA TRP A 150 -2.20 -6.79 -7.53
C TRP A 150 -2.02 -5.29 -7.67
N LYS A 151 -2.92 -4.48 -7.11
CA LYS A 151 -2.83 -3.02 -7.12
C LYS A 151 -1.64 -2.48 -6.31
N ASP A 152 -1.29 -3.17 -5.22
CA ASP A 152 -0.17 -2.79 -4.36
C ASP A 152 1.17 -3.07 -5.02
N LEU A 153 1.33 -4.25 -5.62
CA LEU A 153 2.53 -4.60 -6.38
C LEU A 153 2.68 -3.71 -7.62
N ASP A 154 1.57 -3.37 -8.28
CA ASP A 154 1.57 -2.42 -9.40
C ASP A 154 1.97 -1.00 -8.95
N MET A 155 1.49 -0.55 -7.79
CA MET A 155 1.92 0.71 -7.17
C MET A 155 3.42 0.71 -6.87
N ILE A 156 3.96 -0.35 -6.25
CA ILE A 156 5.40 -0.46 -5.96
C ILE A 156 6.22 -0.50 -7.27
N ARG A 157 5.71 -1.19 -8.30
CA ARG A 157 6.37 -1.20 -9.63
C ARG A 157 6.43 0.20 -10.24
N ARG A 158 5.38 1.04 -10.09
CA ARG A 158 5.42 2.43 -10.54
C ARG A 158 6.53 3.23 -9.86
N ILE A 159 6.83 2.98 -8.58
CA ILE A 159 7.96 3.62 -7.90
C ILE A 159 9.28 3.31 -8.63
N VAL A 160 9.46 2.07 -9.12
CA VAL A 160 10.63 1.70 -9.94
C VAL A 160 10.63 2.43 -11.28
N GLU A 161 9.50 2.41 -11.99
CA GLU A 161 9.38 2.98 -13.35
C GLU A 161 9.56 4.50 -13.36
N GLU A 162 9.16 5.16 -12.28
CA GLU A 162 9.24 6.61 -12.11
C GLU A 162 10.59 7.09 -11.55
N ASP A 163 11.41 6.18 -11.01
CA ASP A 163 12.74 6.51 -10.49
C ASP A 163 13.77 6.58 -11.64
N PRO A 164 14.33 7.76 -11.95
CA PRO A 164 15.32 7.92 -13.02
C PRO A 164 16.62 7.14 -12.79
N ASP A 165 16.93 6.73 -11.55
CA ASP A 165 18.12 5.93 -11.26
C ASP A 165 17.92 4.43 -11.59
N GLU A 166 16.67 3.98 -11.75
CA GLU A 166 16.30 2.59 -12.02
C GLU A 166 16.01 2.31 -13.51
N SER A 167 15.48 3.30 -14.24
CA SER A 167 15.21 3.16 -15.67
C SER A 167 16.51 3.08 -16.49
N SER A 168 16.70 1.94 -17.18
CA SER A 168 17.87 1.71 -18.04
C SER A 168 17.89 2.57 -19.31
N ASP A 169 16.74 3.12 -19.69
CA ASP A 169 16.58 3.97 -20.86
C ASP A 169 16.46 5.43 -20.42
N LYS A 170 17.57 6.18 -20.50
CA LYS A 170 17.64 7.63 -20.29
C LYS A 170 16.82 8.45 -21.32
N GLU A 171 15.99 7.82 -22.12
CA GLU A 171 15.45 8.35 -23.37
C GLU A 171 13.98 7.98 -23.54
N LYS A 172 13.12 8.42 -22.61
CA LYS A 172 11.70 8.75 -22.85
C LYS A 172 11.01 9.07 -21.53
N THR A 173 11.09 10.32 -21.13
CA THR A 173 10.01 10.93 -20.36
C THR A 173 10.17 12.44 -20.46
N ASP A 174 9.20 13.06 -21.14
CA ASP A 174 8.95 14.52 -21.18
C ASP A 174 8.47 15.01 -19.80
N VAL A 175 9.16 14.58 -18.75
CA VAL A 175 8.91 15.00 -17.36
C VAL A 175 9.76 16.23 -17.13
N GLU A 176 9.10 17.31 -16.70
CA GLU A 176 9.72 18.58 -16.37
C GLU A 176 10.90 18.37 -15.40
N ALA A 177 11.96 19.15 -15.54
CA ALA A 177 13.19 18.97 -14.77
C ALA A 177 12.99 19.04 -13.25
N SER A 178 11.94 19.75 -12.78
CA SER A 178 11.58 19.88 -11.36
C SER A 178 11.02 18.59 -10.75
N ASP A 179 10.23 17.82 -11.50
CA ASP A 179 9.60 16.59 -10.99
C ASP A 179 10.59 15.41 -10.96
N LYS A 180 11.64 15.46 -11.80
CA LYS A 180 12.68 14.42 -11.81
C LYS A 180 13.50 14.39 -10.53
N ASP A 181 13.77 15.54 -9.93
CA ASP A 181 14.54 15.61 -8.68
C ASP A 181 13.75 15.08 -7.48
N GLU A 182 12.42 15.25 -7.42
CA GLU A 182 11.59 14.68 -6.35
C GLU A 182 11.49 13.14 -6.44
N LYS A 183 11.50 12.59 -7.65
CA LYS A 183 11.33 11.14 -7.91
C LYS A 183 12.62 10.33 -7.83
N LYS A 184 13.77 11.00 -7.95
CA LYS A 184 15.08 10.37 -7.91
C LYS A 184 15.36 9.70 -6.56
N GLY A 185 15.77 8.43 -6.61
CA GLY A 185 16.14 7.67 -5.41
C GLY A 185 14.94 7.25 -4.54
N GLN A 186 13.71 7.49 -4.97
CA GLN A 186 12.50 7.06 -4.26
C GLN A 186 12.46 5.53 -4.13
N TYR A 187 12.89 4.80 -5.16
CA TYR A 187 12.93 3.35 -5.09
C TYR A 187 14.02 2.85 -4.14
N THR A 188 15.18 3.53 -4.12
CA THR A 188 16.23 3.23 -3.14
C THR A 188 15.74 3.47 -1.72
N LYS A 189 15.00 4.57 -1.48
CA LYS A 189 14.36 4.84 -0.19
C LYS A 189 13.37 3.75 0.19
N PHE A 190 12.48 3.36 -0.74
CA PHE A 190 11.55 2.24 -0.56
C PHE A 190 12.28 0.94 -0.21
N TRP A 191 13.35 0.60 -0.95
CA TRP A 191 14.09 -0.64 -0.75
C TRP A 191 14.79 -0.69 0.60
N ASN A 192 15.35 0.42 1.07
CA ASN A 192 16.00 0.49 2.37
C ASN A 192 15.00 0.28 3.53
N GLU A 193 13.79 0.80 3.40
CA GLU A 193 12.76 0.70 4.43
C GLU A 193 11.98 -0.64 4.39
N PHE A 194 11.66 -1.12 3.20
CA PHE A 194 10.72 -2.23 2.96
C PHE A 194 11.30 -3.42 2.19
N GLY A 195 12.60 -3.41 1.86
CA GLY A 195 13.24 -4.51 1.12
C GLY A 195 13.14 -5.86 1.85
N LYS A 196 13.08 -5.86 3.19
CA LYS A 196 12.83 -7.07 3.99
C LYS A 196 11.40 -7.60 3.78
N SER A 197 10.41 -6.72 3.71
CA SER A 197 9.03 -7.09 3.36
C SER A 197 8.94 -7.71 1.96
N VAL A 198 9.62 -7.14 0.96
CA VAL A 198 9.66 -7.72 -0.39
C VAL A 198 10.29 -9.14 -0.38
N LYS A 199 11.38 -9.33 0.36
CA LYS A 199 12.02 -10.65 0.52
C LYS A 199 11.11 -11.67 1.20
N LEU A 200 10.38 -11.26 2.24
CA LEU A 200 9.39 -12.12 2.91
C LEU A 200 8.26 -12.50 1.95
N GLY A 201 7.77 -11.56 1.14
CA GLY A 201 6.75 -11.83 0.14
C GLY A 201 7.16 -12.91 -0.88
N ILE A 202 8.45 -12.98 -1.26
CA ILE A 202 8.93 -14.03 -2.18
C ILE A 202 8.85 -15.41 -1.55
N ILE A 203 9.06 -15.50 -0.24
CA ILE A 203 9.02 -16.76 0.53
C ILE A 203 7.57 -17.18 0.76
N GLU A 204 6.70 -16.22 1.09
CA GLU A 204 5.33 -16.48 1.56
C GLU A 204 4.28 -16.50 0.43
N ASP A 205 4.49 -15.74 -0.65
CA ASP A 205 3.56 -15.63 -1.78
C ASP A 205 4.19 -16.12 -3.09
N ALA A 206 4.18 -17.45 -3.23
CA ALA A 206 4.64 -18.12 -4.44
C ALA A 206 3.91 -17.64 -5.70
N SER A 207 2.64 -17.21 -5.59
CA SER A 207 1.82 -16.80 -6.74
C SER A 207 2.27 -15.46 -7.34
N ASN A 208 2.80 -14.56 -6.51
CA ASN A 208 3.33 -13.26 -6.91
C ASN A 208 4.87 -13.18 -6.89
N SER A 209 5.56 -14.28 -6.58
CA SER A 209 7.02 -14.38 -6.48
C SER A 209 7.75 -13.81 -7.70
N ASN A 210 7.27 -14.08 -8.92
CA ASN A 210 7.86 -13.54 -10.15
C ASN A 210 7.79 -12.01 -10.24
N CYS A 211 6.69 -11.40 -9.77
CA CYS A 211 6.56 -9.95 -9.73
C CYS A 211 7.46 -9.35 -8.66
N LEU A 212 7.48 -9.97 -7.47
CA LEU A 212 8.32 -9.55 -6.35
C LEU A 212 9.82 -9.69 -6.66
N ALA A 213 10.23 -10.71 -7.41
CA ALA A 213 11.62 -10.92 -7.80
C ALA A 213 12.19 -9.74 -8.62
N LYS A 214 11.36 -9.08 -9.44
CA LYS A 214 11.75 -7.88 -10.20
C LYS A 214 11.99 -6.65 -9.33
N LEU A 215 11.43 -6.64 -8.12
CA LEU A 215 11.63 -5.59 -7.13
C LEU A 215 12.92 -5.80 -6.32
N LEU A 216 13.55 -6.97 -6.39
CA LEU A 216 14.77 -7.22 -5.63
C LEU A 216 15.93 -6.32 -6.08
N ARG A 217 16.70 -5.84 -5.11
CA ARG A 217 17.98 -5.17 -5.33
C ARG A 217 19.06 -5.80 -4.46
N PHE A 218 20.23 -6.03 -5.03
CA PHE A 218 21.34 -6.70 -4.35
C PHE A 218 22.65 -5.98 -4.59
N GLU A 219 23.53 -5.97 -3.59
CA GLU A 219 24.92 -5.62 -3.83
C GLU A 219 25.60 -6.71 -4.68
N SER A 220 26.57 -6.29 -5.48
CA SER A 220 27.36 -7.20 -6.31
C SER A 220 28.81 -6.78 -6.34
N THR A 221 29.70 -7.71 -6.65
CA THR A 221 31.15 -7.47 -6.73
C THR A 221 31.55 -6.37 -7.72
N LYS A 222 30.68 -6.06 -8.70
CA LYS A 222 30.92 -5.06 -9.74
C LYS A 222 30.04 -3.81 -9.62
N SER A 223 29.18 -3.72 -8.61
CA SER A 223 28.28 -2.57 -8.48
C SER A 223 28.89 -1.40 -7.70
N GLY A 224 30.03 -1.60 -7.02
CA GLY A 224 30.72 -0.53 -6.29
C GLY A 224 29.84 0.10 -5.21
N GLY A 225 29.10 -0.72 -4.46
CA GLY A 225 28.16 -0.28 -3.43
C GLY A 225 26.78 0.13 -3.96
N LYS A 226 26.55 0.09 -5.28
CA LYS A 226 25.19 0.23 -5.84
C LYS A 226 24.40 -1.07 -5.66
N LEU A 227 23.08 -0.95 -5.69
CA LEU A 227 22.13 -2.04 -5.53
C LEU A 227 21.45 -2.38 -6.87
N PRO A 228 22.12 -3.07 -7.82
CA PRO A 228 21.49 -3.42 -9.08
C PRO A 228 20.30 -4.37 -8.95
N SER A 229 19.40 -4.31 -9.93
CA SER A 229 18.34 -5.32 -10.13
C SER A 229 18.90 -6.63 -10.70
N LEU A 230 18.10 -7.69 -10.63
CA LEU A 230 18.44 -8.96 -11.29
C LEU A 230 18.56 -8.81 -12.80
N ASP A 231 17.71 -7.99 -13.44
CA ASP A 231 17.78 -7.73 -14.87
C ASP A 231 19.07 -6.99 -15.25
N GLN A 232 19.51 -6.04 -14.41
CA GLN A 232 20.80 -5.37 -14.58
C GLN A 232 21.98 -6.32 -14.34
N TYR A 233 21.84 -7.37 -13.53
CA TYR A 233 22.85 -8.43 -13.43
C TYR A 233 22.88 -9.26 -14.72
N ILE A 234 21.70 -9.68 -15.19
CA ILE A 234 21.52 -10.52 -16.39
C ILE A 234 22.11 -9.83 -17.62
N SER A 235 21.89 -8.52 -17.80
CA SER A 235 22.44 -7.74 -18.92
C SER A 235 23.97 -7.68 -18.93
N ARG A 236 24.63 -8.02 -17.81
CA ARG A 236 26.09 -8.04 -17.66
C ARG A 236 26.66 -9.46 -17.55
N MET A 237 25.84 -10.49 -17.73
CA MET A 237 26.29 -11.89 -17.73
C MET A 237 27.27 -12.12 -18.89
N LYS A 238 28.33 -12.89 -18.61
CA LYS A 238 29.32 -13.23 -19.64
C LYS A 238 28.74 -14.25 -20.62
N ALA A 239 29.24 -14.25 -21.85
CA ALA A 239 28.91 -15.29 -22.83
C ALA A 239 29.17 -16.68 -22.24
N GLY A 240 28.16 -17.55 -22.30
CA GLY A 240 28.21 -18.91 -21.74
C GLY A 240 27.84 -19.03 -20.26
N GLN A 241 27.65 -17.93 -19.53
CA GLN A 241 27.13 -17.96 -18.17
C GLN A 241 25.63 -18.31 -18.20
N LYS A 242 25.23 -19.38 -17.51
CA LYS A 242 23.82 -19.84 -17.43
C LYS A 242 23.15 -19.52 -16.09
N ASP A 243 23.95 -19.32 -15.04
CA ASP A 243 23.49 -19.20 -13.66
C ASP A 243 23.83 -17.83 -13.07
N ILE A 244 23.03 -17.39 -12.09
CA ILE A 244 23.32 -16.21 -11.26
C ILE A 244 24.11 -16.67 -10.03
N PHE A 245 25.34 -16.18 -9.90
CA PHE A 245 26.20 -16.50 -8.76
C PHE A 245 25.95 -15.51 -7.62
N TYR A 246 25.73 -16.03 -6.42
CA TYR A 246 25.57 -15.26 -5.19
C TYR A 246 26.32 -15.91 -4.03
N ILE A 247 26.58 -15.12 -2.98
CA ILE A 247 27.15 -15.58 -1.72
C ILE A 247 26.34 -14.98 -0.57
N THR A 248 26.20 -15.73 0.52
CA THR A 248 25.59 -15.27 1.76
C THR A 248 26.64 -15.26 2.87
N GLY A 249 26.67 -14.20 3.68
CA GLY A 249 27.62 -14.06 4.78
C GLY A 249 27.07 -13.10 5.84
N THR A 250 27.75 -13.04 6.99
CA THR A 250 27.34 -12.19 8.13
C THR A 250 27.70 -10.71 7.94
N SER A 251 28.82 -10.43 7.26
CA SER A 251 29.27 -9.12 6.76
C SER A 251 30.67 -9.27 6.16
#